data_AF-A0AB39NUN9-F1
#
_entry.id   AF-A0AB39NUN9-F1
#
_cell.length_a   1.000
_cell.length_b   1.000
_cell.length_c   1.000
_cell.angle_alpha   90.00
_cell.angle_beta   90.00
_cell.angle_gamma   90.00
#
_symmetry.space_group_name_H-M   'P 1'
#
loop_
_entity.id
_entity.type
_entity.pdbx_description
1 polymer ?
#
loop_
_entity_poly.entity_id
_entity_poly.type
_entity_poly.pdbx_seq_one_letter_code
_entity_poly.pdbx_strand_id
1 'polypeptide(L)'
;MSTSDRAAMIDRKTAGAACRALELMRKEWRLPPEAWEEITELLDDLSAAVTAGNAAEVDALTGELEELSGSRVTPITGERDGRVPLPEQERERVVALVHLLDPDSAPDEPRPVPSERP
;
A
#
# COMPACT_ATOMS: atom_id res chain seq x y z
N MET A 1 14.99 -17.51 0.67
CA MET A 1 13.81 -17.43 -0.22
C MET A 1 13.66 -15.97 -0.61
N SER A 2 13.68 -15.67 -1.91
CA SER A 2 13.63 -14.29 -2.43
C SER A 2 12.23 -13.72 -2.30
N THR A 3 12.13 -12.44 -1.93
CA THR A 3 10.86 -11.68 -1.89
C THR A 3 10.09 -11.73 -3.21
N SER A 4 10.79 -11.87 -4.35
CA SER A 4 10.19 -12.08 -5.68
C SER A 4 9.35 -13.36 -5.84
N ASP A 5 9.60 -14.42 -5.05
CA ASP A 5 8.82 -15.68 -5.11
C ASP A 5 7.47 -15.54 -4.37
N ARG A 6 7.42 -14.63 -3.39
CA ARG A 6 6.24 -14.40 -2.53
C ARG A 6 5.20 -13.50 -3.20
N ALA A 7 5.65 -12.51 -3.96
CA ALA A 7 4.79 -11.74 -4.87
C ALA A 7 4.23 -12.60 -6.01
N ALA A 8 4.85 -13.75 -6.34
CA ALA A 8 4.32 -14.68 -7.33
C ALA A 8 3.15 -15.55 -6.82
N MET A 9 2.95 -15.64 -5.49
CA MET A 9 1.81 -16.35 -4.89
C MET A 9 0.54 -15.50 -4.84
N ILE A 10 0.69 -14.17 -4.75
CA ILE A 10 -0.42 -13.23 -4.90
C ILE A 10 -0.55 -12.95 -6.39
N ASP A 11 -1.72 -13.20 -6.98
CA ASP A 11 -1.86 -12.95 -8.40
C ASP A 11 -1.72 -11.45 -8.71
N ARG A 12 -1.22 -11.15 -9.91
CA ARG A 12 -0.92 -9.78 -10.35
C ARG A 12 -2.12 -8.83 -10.28
N LYS A 13 -3.35 -9.36 -10.43
CA LYS A 13 -4.57 -8.55 -10.38
C LYS A 13 -4.84 -8.14 -8.94
N THR A 14 -4.79 -9.06 -7.98
CA THR A 14 -4.96 -8.75 -6.56
C THR A 14 -3.85 -7.83 -6.05
N ALA A 15 -2.59 -8.10 -6.40
CA ALA A 15 -1.48 -7.22 -6.03
C ALA A 15 -1.64 -5.80 -6.63
N GLY A 16 -2.07 -5.71 -7.90
CA GLY A 16 -2.33 -4.44 -8.56
C GLY A 16 -3.51 -3.65 -7.97
N ALA A 17 -4.57 -4.34 -7.54
CA ALA A 17 -5.71 -3.73 -6.86
C ALA A 17 -5.30 -3.15 -5.50
N ALA A 18 -4.61 -3.95 -4.68
CA ALA A 18 -4.08 -3.51 -3.38
C ALA A 18 -3.14 -2.30 -3.53
N CYS A 19 -2.20 -2.34 -4.48
CA CYS A 19 -1.34 -1.20 -4.79
C CYS A 19 -2.11 0.07 -5.13
N ARG A 20 -3.13 -0.01 -5.99
CA ARG A 20 -3.95 1.15 -6.35
C ARG A 20 -4.70 1.72 -5.14
N ALA A 21 -5.31 0.88 -4.32
CA ALA A 21 -6.04 1.30 -3.14
C ALA A 21 -5.12 2.05 -2.16
N LEU A 22 -3.94 1.49 -1.90
CA LEU A 22 -2.89 2.09 -1.06
C LEU A 22 -2.37 3.43 -1.61
N GLU A 23 -2.15 3.54 -2.93
CA GLU A 23 -1.75 4.80 -3.55
C GLU A 23 -2.82 5.89 -3.46
N LEU A 24 -4.08 5.52 -3.70
CA LEU A 24 -5.22 6.43 -3.56
C LEU A 24 -5.35 6.90 -2.12
N MET A 25 -5.19 5.99 -1.15
CA MET A 25 -5.18 6.35 0.27
C MET A 25 -4.11 7.40 0.58
N ARG A 26 -2.88 7.18 0.15
CA ARG A 26 -1.76 8.11 0.40
C ARG A 26 -2.01 9.50 -0.19
N LYS A 27 -2.61 9.57 -1.38
CA LYS A 27 -2.78 10.82 -2.15
C LYS A 27 -4.03 11.58 -1.70
N GLU A 28 -5.15 10.89 -1.59
CA GLU A 28 -6.49 11.50 -1.59
C GLU A 28 -7.19 11.44 -0.24
N TRP A 29 -6.89 10.46 0.61
CA TRP A 29 -7.68 10.26 1.81
C TRP A 29 -7.40 11.32 2.87
N ARG A 30 -8.48 11.83 3.45
CA ARG A 30 -8.48 12.77 4.56
C ARG A 30 -9.52 12.29 5.57
N LEU A 31 -9.05 11.81 6.70
CA LEU A 31 -9.89 11.23 7.74
C LEU A 31 -9.67 11.95 9.07
N PRO A 32 -10.65 11.92 9.99
CA PRO A 32 -10.42 12.28 11.39
C PRO A 32 -9.29 11.43 12.00
N PRO A 33 -8.52 11.94 12.97
CA PRO A 33 -7.46 11.19 13.64
C PRO A 33 -7.93 9.83 14.17
N GLU A 34 -9.10 9.75 14.81
CA GLU A 34 -9.63 8.48 15.34
C GLU A 34 -9.87 7.41 14.26
N ALA A 35 -10.21 7.82 13.04
CA ALA A 35 -10.45 6.87 11.94
C ALA A 35 -9.14 6.31 11.37
N TRP A 36 -7.98 6.94 11.64
CA TRP A 36 -6.68 6.39 11.26
C TRP A 36 -6.24 5.23 12.17
N GLU A 37 -6.80 5.10 13.37
CA GLU A 37 -6.52 3.97 14.27
C GLU A 37 -7.06 2.66 13.68
N GLU A 38 -8.30 2.67 13.18
CA GLU A 38 -8.91 1.51 12.50
C GLU A 38 -8.13 1.14 11.22
N ILE A 39 -7.69 2.14 10.46
CA ILE A 39 -6.84 1.92 9.27
C ILE A 39 -5.48 1.32 9.63
N THR A 40 -4.96 1.61 10.82
CA THR A 40 -3.67 1.08 11.26
C THR A 40 -3.71 -0.43 11.42
N GLU A 41 -4.75 -0.95 12.07
CA GLU A 41 -4.95 -2.40 12.24
C GLU A 41 -5.10 -3.08 10.88
N LEU A 42 -5.89 -2.48 9.98
CA LEU A 42 -6.11 -3.00 8.63
C LEU A 42 -4.81 -3.05 7.79
N LEU A 43 -3.92 -2.08 7.97
CA LEU A 43 -2.61 -2.07 7.30
C LEU A 43 -1.65 -3.12 7.86
N ASP A 44 -1.73 -3.40 9.16
CA ASP A 44 -0.92 -4.44 9.80
C ASP A 44 -1.37 -5.83 9.33
N ASP A 45 -2.69 -6.07 9.25
CA ASP A 45 -3.26 -7.31 8.71
C ASP A 45 -2.92 -7.48 7.23
N LEU A 46 -2.98 -6.41 6.44
CA LEU A 46 -2.61 -6.44 5.02
C LEU A 46 -1.12 -6.78 4.87
N SER A 47 -0.27 -6.21 5.72
CA SER A 47 1.17 -6.53 5.76
C SER A 47 1.44 -7.99 6.10
N ALA A 48 0.70 -8.55 7.08
CA ALA A 48 0.79 -9.95 7.44
C ALA A 48 0.35 -10.85 6.28
N ALA A 49 -0.78 -10.54 5.62
CA ALA A 49 -1.31 -11.28 4.48
C ALA A 49 -0.35 -11.26 3.28
N VAL A 50 0.22 -10.09 2.96
CA VAL A 50 1.24 -9.93 1.91
C VAL A 50 2.49 -10.74 2.25
N THR A 51 2.93 -10.70 3.51
CA THR A 51 4.08 -11.48 3.99
C THR A 51 3.80 -12.98 4.02
N ALA A 52 2.56 -13.40 4.22
CA ALA A 52 2.15 -14.80 4.15
C ALA A 52 1.96 -15.29 2.70
N GLY A 53 1.83 -14.37 1.73
CA GLY A 53 1.44 -14.70 0.36
C GLY A 53 -0.02 -15.11 0.24
N ASN A 54 -0.88 -14.68 1.18
CA ASN A 54 -2.28 -15.08 1.24
C ASN A 54 -3.14 -14.19 0.34
N ALA A 55 -3.26 -14.56 -0.94
CA ALA A 55 -3.98 -13.76 -1.95
C ALA A 55 -5.45 -13.50 -1.58
N ALA A 56 -6.15 -14.49 -0.99
CA ALA A 56 -7.55 -14.35 -0.61
C ALA A 56 -7.75 -13.31 0.51
N GLU A 57 -6.83 -13.29 1.48
CA GLU A 57 -6.85 -12.33 2.58
C GLU A 57 -6.43 -10.94 2.11
N VAL A 58 -5.45 -10.83 1.20
CA VAL A 58 -5.11 -9.55 0.56
C VAL A 58 -6.30 -8.97 -0.21
N ASP A 59 -7.04 -9.79 -0.97
CA ASP A 59 -8.23 -9.35 -1.70
C ASP A 59 -9.33 -8.86 -0.77
N ALA A 60 -9.61 -9.62 0.31
CA ALA A 60 -10.60 -9.26 1.32
C ALA A 60 -10.26 -7.93 2.03
N LEU A 61 -9.04 -7.80 2.55
CA LEU A 61 -8.58 -6.59 3.23
C LEU A 61 -8.50 -5.38 2.29
N THR A 62 -8.20 -5.61 1.01
CA THR A 62 -8.28 -4.54 -0.02
C THR A 62 -9.72 -4.08 -0.20
N GLY A 63 -10.69 -5.00 -0.20
CA GLY A 63 -12.12 -4.67 -0.25
C GLY A 63 -12.56 -3.81 0.94
N GLU A 64 -12.17 -4.19 2.16
CA GLU A 64 -12.44 -3.41 3.37
C GLU A 64 -11.83 -2.00 3.30
N LEU A 65 -10.58 -1.89 2.81
CA LEU A 65 -9.94 -0.60 2.55
C LEU A 65 -10.74 0.24 1.55
N GLU A 66 -11.25 -0.37 0.47
CA GLU A 66 -12.08 0.32 -0.51
C GLU A 66 -13.43 0.78 0.06
N GLU A 67 -14.03 0.03 0.98
CA GLU A 67 -15.27 0.46 1.67
C GLU A 67 -15.04 1.69 2.54
N LEU A 68 -13.94 1.70 3.32
CA LEU A 68 -13.55 2.84 4.17
C LEU A 68 -13.20 4.08 3.33
N SER A 69 -12.81 3.88 2.08
CA SER A 69 -12.55 4.93 1.12
C SER A 69 -13.77 5.78 0.76
N GLY A 70 -15.00 5.37 1.12
CA GLY A 70 -16.23 6.15 0.94
C GLY A 70 -16.18 7.55 1.57
N SER A 71 -15.26 7.79 2.51
CA SER A 71 -15.02 9.08 3.16
C SER A 71 -14.16 10.08 2.36
N ARG A 72 -13.85 9.80 1.07
CA ARG A 72 -13.12 10.64 0.08
C ARG A 72 -13.61 12.09 -0.10
N VAL A 73 -14.63 12.54 0.63
CA VAL A 73 -15.26 13.85 0.43
C VAL A 73 -14.33 14.98 0.88
N THR A 74 -13.71 15.66 -0.08
CA THR A 74 -13.23 17.04 0.11
C THR A 74 -14.43 17.97 0.32
N PRO A 75 -14.50 18.73 1.42
CA PRO A 75 -15.55 19.72 1.61
C PRO A 75 -15.45 20.80 0.52
N ILE A 76 -16.56 21.09 -0.18
CA ILE A 76 -16.66 22.17 -1.20
C ILE A 76 -16.47 23.55 -0.56
N THR A 77 -16.79 23.66 0.73
CA THR A 77 -16.61 24.84 1.57
C THR A 77 -15.45 24.56 2.49
N GLY A 78 -14.35 25.33 2.41
CA GLY A 78 -13.08 25.13 3.12
C GLY A 78 -13.11 25.25 4.64
N GLU A 79 -14.12 24.69 5.27
CA GLU A 79 -14.23 24.51 6.71
C GLU A 79 -13.26 23.37 7.11
N ARG A 80 -12.39 23.67 8.06
CA ARG A 80 -11.40 22.74 8.60
C ARG A 80 -12.12 21.66 9.40
N ASP A 81 -12.55 20.62 8.70
CA ASP A 81 -13.32 19.50 9.26
C ASP A 81 -12.49 18.55 10.16
N GLY A 82 -11.38 19.02 10.75
CA GLY A 82 -10.47 18.22 11.59
C GLY A 82 -9.76 17.05 10.89
N ARG A 83 -10.12 16.77 9.62
CA ARG A 83 -9.56 15.69 8.81
C ARG A 83 -8.10 15.96 8.46
N VAL A 84 -7.25 14.98 8.72
CA VAL A 84 -5.83 15.04 8.45
C VAL A 84 -5.46 14.04 7.34
N PRO A 85 -4.42 14.31 6.55
CA PRO A 85 -3.84 13.31 5.67
C PRO A 85 -3.32 12.11 6.47
N LEU A 86 -3.01 11.03 5.75
CA LEU A 86 -2.33 9.87 6.28
C LEU A 86 -1.13 10.31 7.14
N PRO A 87 -1.08 9.93 8.44
CA PRO A 87 0.03 10.29 9.31
C PRO A 87 1.34 9.65 8.84
N GLU A 88 2.46 10.16 9.33
CA GLU A 88 3.78 9.83 8.78
C GLU A 88 4.15 8.36 8.95
N GLN A 89 3.84 7.77 10.12
CA GLN A 89 4.12 6.35 10.38
C GLN A 89 3.36 5.44 9.42
N GLU A 90 2.07 5.68 9.24
CA GLU A 90 1.23 4.87 8.34
C GLU A 90 1.62 5.10 6.88
N ARG A 91 2.10 6.30 6.53
CA ARG A 91 2.62 6.60 5.19
C ARG A 91 3.85 5.77 4.85
N GLU A 92 4.78 5.61 5.76
CA GLU A 92 5.95 4.75 5.55
C GLU A 92 5.53 3.29 5.37
N ARG A 93 4.58 2.80 6.17
CA ARG A 93 4.02 1.45 6.02
C ARG A 93 3.37 1.23 4.66
N VAL A 94 2.56 2.18 4.21
CA VAL A 94 1.91 2.15 2.89
C VAL A 94 2.93 2.12 1.77
N VAL A 95 4.00 2.92 1.88
CA VAL A 95 5.09 2.90 0.89
C VAL A 95 5.76 1.53 0.86
N ALA A 96 6.05 0.93 2.03
CA ALA A 96 6.63 -0.41 2.10
C ALA A 96 5.71 -1.47 1.48
N LEU A 97 4.40 -1.41 1.76
CA LEU A 97 3.41 -2.32 1.18
C LEU A 97 3.32 -2.19 -0.35
N VAL A 98 3.30 -0.96 -0.88
CA VAL A 98 3.31 -0.72 -2.33
C VAL A 98 4.57 -1.33 -2.96
N HIS A 99 5.73 -1.18 -2.34
CA HIS A 99 6.97 -1.80 -2.83
C HIS A 99 6.95 -3.33 -2.75
N LEU A 100 6.32 -3.92 -1.74
CA LEU A 100 6.19 -5.38 -1.62
C LEU A 100 5.22 -5.98 -2.64
N LEU A 101 4.17 -5.23 -2.96
CA LEU A 101 3.12 -5.62 -3.89
C LEU A 101 3.47 -5.31 -5.36
N ASP A 102 4.45 -4.45 -5.61
CA ASP A 102 4.92 -4.14 -6.96
C ASP A 102 5.81 -5.26 -7.50
N PRO A 103 5.34 -6.07 -8.47
CA PRO A 103 6.12 -7.16 -9.04
C PRO A 103 7.29 -6.67 -9.92
N ASP A 104 7.30 -5.38 -10.30
CA ASP A 104 8.37 -4.73 -11.08
C ASP A 104 9.43 -4.07 -10.17
N SER A 105 9.20 -3.98 -8.85
CA SER A 105 10.19 -3.57 -7.86
C SER A 105 11.20 -4.70 -7.61
N ALA A 106 11.82 -5.22 -8.66
CA ALA A 106 13.09 -5.93 -8.52
C ALA A 106 14.14 -4.91 -8.02
N PRO A 107 15.03 -5.27 -7.08
CA PRO A 107 16.14 -4.40 -6.73
C PRO A 107 16.95 -4.15 -7.99
N ASP A 108 17.13 -2.87 -8.33
CA ASP A 108 17.97 -2.38 -9.42
C ASP A 108 19.23 -3.26 -9.50
N GLU A 109 19.26 -4.17 -10.48
CA GLU A 109 20.40 -5.04 -10.70
C GLU A 109 21.59 -4.10 -10.96
N PRO A 110 22.70 -4.17 -10.19
CA PRO A 110 23.78 -3.21 -10.34
C PRO A 110 24.28 -3.27 -11.77
N ARG A 111 24.02 -2.18 -12.52
CA ARG A 111 24.47 -1.99 -13.90
C ARG A 111 25.90 -2.51 -14.03
N PRO A 112 26.19 -3.45 -14.96
CA PRO A 112 27.55 -3.92 -15.15
C PRO A 112 28.41 -2.74 -15.59
N VAL A 113 29.34 -2.33 -14.73
CA VAL A 113 30.35 -1.34 -15.08
C VAL A 113 31.12 -1.87 -16.30
N PRO A 114 31.31 -1.06 -17.36
CA PRO A 114 32.09 -1.49 -18.50
C PRO A 114 33.52 -1.73 -18.01
N SER A 115 33.97 -2.98 -18.08
CA SER A 115 35.35 -3.33 -17.78
C SER A 115 36.25 -2.66 -18.81
N GLU A 116 36.87 -1.54 -18.43
CA GLU A 116 38.06 -1.05 -19.14
C GLU A 116 39.11 -2.16 -19.08
N ARG A 117 39.36 -2.79 -20.23
CA ARG A 117 40.50 -3.69 -20.41
C ARG A 117 41.77 -2.86 -20.65
N PRO A 118 42.93 -3.33 -20.15
CA PRO A 118 44.20 -2.62 -20.16
C PRO A 118 44.80 -2.44 -21.55
#